data_AF-A0A286E270-F1
#
_entry.id   AF-A0A286E270-F1
#
_cell.length_a   1.000
_cell.length_b   1.000
_cell.length_c   1.000
_cell.angle_alpha   90.00
_cell.angle_beta   90.00
_cell.angle_gamma   90.00
#
_symmetry.space_group_name_H-M   'P 1'
#
loop_
_entity.id
_entity.type
_entity.pdbx_description
1 polymer ?
#
loop_
_entity_poly.entity_id
_entity_poly.type
_entity_poly.pdbx_seq_one_letter_code
_entity_poly.pdbx_strand_id
1 'polypeptide(L)'
;MLPESPAPRTDLLLPFHGVLGRPLGRASYYVLERVDAVGSVEQRGVIGALGLHGVESGHVLRHQQVGENAVRFQTRLLKERGGSVEPLLLAAPDLGAFHDCVEETVRRPADQELPVPGGGLQRLWACDASWALDPPPLPPMLLADGHHRLEAARRLRRAHPDAVGDRLLALVVDHRRYPLTLSATHRVVPGLDLERAVRAAERIARVRELPPARRPVPRPGTYLLTGQGRIWGLSEISPVALAGRLRTLPVEWVELPAAISDHVLIPALCEDQQLSPALRYTSHYPAADEVGLILPPPTWDQIWAGAASGAGMPPKSTHLGPTPLPGRLTEG
;
A
#
# COMPACT_ATOMS: atom_id res chain seq x y z
N MET A 1 -12.58 13.72 19.88
CA MET A 1 -12.73 12.27 20.10
C MET A 1 -12.52 11.59 18.76
N LEU A 2 -11.50 10.75 18.63
CA LEU A 2 -11.48 9.78 17.53
C LEU A 2 -12.75 8.92 17.67
N PRO A 3 -13.45 8.59 16.59
CA PRO A 3 -14.54 7.61 16.69
C PRO A 3 -13.99 6.34 17.33
N GLU A 4 -14.73 5.77 18.29
CA GLU A 4 -14.33 4.50 18.89
C GLU A 4 -14.18 3.46 17.77
N SER A 5 -13.04 2.76 17.76
CA SER A 5 -12.82 1.66 16.82
C SER A 5 -13.95 0.65 16.97
N PRO A 6 -14.62 0.24 15.87
CA PRO A 6 -15.72 -0.68 15.99
C PRO A 6 -15.24 -2.04 16.50
N ALA A 7 -16.12 -2.74 17.22
CA ALA A 7 -15.83 -4.05 17.79
C ALA A 7 -15.54 -5.08 16.69
N PRO A 8 -14.61 -6.04 16.91
CA PRO A 8 -14.29 -7.08 15.93
C PRO A 8 -15.51 -7.85 15.41
N ARG A 9 -15.47 -8.27 14.14
CA ARG A 9 -16.60 -8.93 13.45
C ARG A 9 -16.22 -10.25 12.78
N THR A 10 -17.09 -11.25 12.89
CA THR A 10 -16.91 -12.60 12.32
C THR A 10 -17.34 -12.72 10.86
N ASP A 11 -18.14 -11.78 10.35
CA ASP A 11 -18.71 -11.82 9.00
C ASP A 11 -17.86 -11.11 7.94
N LEU A 12 -16.74 -10.50 8.35
CA LEU A 12 -15.85 -9.74 7.46
C LEU A 12 -15.08 -10.66 6.52
N LEU A 13 -14.39 -11.65 7.03
CA LEU A 13 -13.57 -12.59 6.27
C LEU A 13 -14.18 -13.98 6.42
N LEU A 14 -14.67 -14.54 5.31
CA LEU A 14 -15.27 -15.88 5.28
C LEU A 14 -14.36 -16.87 4.55
N PRO A 15 -14.50 -18.18 4.80
CA PRO A 15 -13.78 -19.18 4.01
C PRO A 15 -14.22 -19.09 2.55
N PHE A 16 -13.32 -19.43 1.62
CA PHE A 16 -13.59 -19.34 0.19
C PHE A 16 -13.25 -20.66 -0.50
N HIS A 17 -13.77 -20.84 -1.71
CA HIS A 17 -13.81 -22.13 -2.40
C HIS A 17 -12.55 -22.47 -3.25
N GLY A 18 -11.46 -21.70 -3.19
CA GLY A 18 -10.20 -22.15 -3.83
C GLY A 18 -9.09 -21.11 -4.01
N VAL A 19 -7.85 -21.49 -3.65
CA VAL A 19 -6.55 -20.78 -3.85
C VAL A 19 -5.44 -21.80 -4.23
N LEU A 20 -5.84 -22.88 -4.89
CA LEU A 20 -4.92 -23.88 -5.47
C LEU A 20 -5.41 -24.19 -6.90
N GLY A 21 -4.55 -24.77 -7.76
CA GLY A 21 -4.88 -25.15 -9.15
C GLY A 21 -6.08 -26.10 -9.32
N ARG A 22 -6.64 -26.61 -8.21
CA ARG A 22 -7.95 -27.26 -8.17
C ARG A 22 -8.79 -26.68 -7.01
N PRO A 23 -10.08 -26.36 -7.23
CA PRO A 23 -10.97 -25.97 -6.15
C PRO A 23 -11.02 -27.10 -5.11
N LEU A 24 -10.83 -26.77 -3.83
CA LEU A 24 -11.13 -27.73 -2.76
C LEU A 24 -12.65 -27.90 -2.72
N GLY A 25 -13.13 -29.15 -2.65
CA GLY A 25 -14.56 -29.46 -2.60
C GLY A 25 -15.32 -28.87 -1.39
N ARG A 26 -14.63 -28.14 -0.50
CA ARG A 26 -15.15 -27.44 0.67
C ARG A 26 -14.47 -26.08 0.82
N ALA A 27 -15.22 -25.05 1.23
CA ALA A 27 -14.66 -23.74 1.54
C ALA A 27 -13.66 -23.85 2.71
N SER A 28 -12.51 -23.17 2.59
CA SER A 28 -11.51 -23.10 3.66
C SER A 28 -10.86 -21.73 3.73
N TYR A 29 -10.13 -21.50 4.82
CA TYR A 29 -9.11 -20.45 4.90
C TYR A 29 -7.77 -21.03 4.48
N TYR A 30 -6.85 -20.15 4.08
CA TYR A 30 -5.48 -20.56 3.79
C TYR A 30 -4.51 -19.66 4.52
N VAL A 31 -3.47 -20.23 5.09
CA VAL A 31 -2.34 -19.44 5.60
C VAL A 31 -1.37 -19.23 4.47
N LEU A 32 -0.97 -17.98 4.25
CA LEU A 32 0.15 -17.65 3.38
C LEU A 32 1.30 -17.14 4.24
N GLU A 33 2.49 -17.68 4.00
CA GLU A 33 3.74 -17.19 4.54
C GLU A 33 4.69 -16.87 3.39
N ARG A 34 5.42 -15.77 3.52
CA ARG A 34 6.55 -15.45 2.68
C ARG A 34 7.79 -15.35 3.54
N VAL A 35 8.82 -16.09 3.16
CA VAL A 35 10.16 -16.01 3.76
C VAL A 35 11.15 -15.44 2.75
N ASP A 36 12.10 -14.66 3.23
CA ASP A 36 13.18 -14.12 2.42
C ASP A 36 14.22 -15.20 2.04
N ALA A 37 15.26 -14.80 1.31
CA ALA A 37 16.32 -15.70 0.86
C ALA A 37 17.16 -16.31 2.01
N VAL A 38 17.10 -15.76 3.22
CA VAL A 38 17.81 -16.28 4.40
C VAL A 38 16.87 -17.02 5.37
N GLY A 39 15.58 -17.13 5.05
CA GLY A 39 14.58 -17.86 5.80
C GLY A 39 13.81 -17.04 6.85
N SER A 40 13.96 -15.71 6.88
CA SER A 40 13.20 -14.85 7.78
C SER A 40 11.79 -14.62 7.25
N VAL A 41 10.77 -14.67 8.11
CA VAL A 41 9.38 -14.41 7.72
C VAL A 41 9.17 -12.92 7.45
N GLU A 42 8.88 -12.57 6.20
CA GLU A 42 8.59 -11.19 5.76
C GLU A 42 7.10 -10.86 5.87
N GLN A 43 6.25 -11.87 5.72
CA GLN A 43 4.79 -11.70 5.69
C GLN A 43 4.13 -13.02 6.07
N ARG A 44 3.17 -12.98 7.00
CA ARG A 44 2.32 -14.13 7.32
C ARG A 44 0.88 -13.65 7.56
N GLY A 45 -0.08 -14.37 7.01
CA GLY A 45 -1.48 -13.98 7.10
C GLY A 45 -2.45 -15.06 6.67
N VAL A 46 -3.74 -14.75 6.82
CA VAL A 46 -4.85 -15.61 6.43
C VAL A 46 -5.49 -15.07 5.16
N ILE A 47 -5.70 -15.96 4.20
CA ILE A 47 -6.46 -15.70 2.98
C ILE A 47 -7.93 -16.09 3.23
N GLY A 48 -8.83 -15.22 2.79
CA GLY A 48 -10.28 -15.40 2.90
C GLY A 48 -11.05 -14.59 1.86
N ALA A 49 -12.39 -14.68 1.90
CA ALA A 49 -13.32 -13.85 1.13
C ALA A 49 -13.80 -12.65 1.98
N LEU A 50 -13.24 -11.47 1.72
CA LEU A 50 -13.54 -10.23 2.42
C LEU A 50 -14.83 -9.58 1.90
N GLY A 51 -15.75 -9.27 2.82
CA GLY A 51 -16.99 -8.52 2.56
C GLY A 51 -16.75 -7.10 2.07
N LEU A 52 -17.40 -6.73 0.97
CA LEU A 52 -17.38 -5.36 0.43
C LEU A 52 -17.93 -4.33 1.43
N HIS A 53 -18.84 -4.75 2.30
CA HIS A 53 -19.47 -3.94 3.36
C HIS A 53 -18.49 -3.49 4.46
N GLY A 54 -17.26 -4.03 4.49
CA GLY A 54 -16.25 -3.69 5.47
C GLY A 54 -15.84 -2.21 5.44
N VAL A 55 -16.00 -1.53 4.30
CA VAL A 55 -15.73 -0.09 4.19
C VAL A 55 -16.82 0.71 4.91
N GLU A 56 -18.08 0.39 4.65
CA GLU A 56 -19.25 1.03 5.24
C GLU A 56 -19.33 0.79 6.76
N SER A 57 -18.90 -0.38 7.22
CA SER A 57 -18.87 -0.72 8.65
C SER A 57 -17.63 -0.19 9.39
N GLY A 58 -16.70 0.48 8.71
CA GLY A 58 -15.48 1.01 9.32
C GLY A 58 -14.40 -0.02 9.64
N HIS A 59 -14.51 -1.25 9.15
CA HIS A 59 -13.54 -2.32 9.42
C HIS A 59 -12.46 -2.45 8.33
N VAL A 60 -12.67 -1.85 7.15
CA VAL A 60 -11.69 -1.78 6.07
C VAL A 60 -11.35 -0.31 5.84
N LEU A 61 -10.25 0.12 6.44
CA LEU A 61 -9.78 1.50 6.41
C LEU A 61 -8.96 1.76 5.15
N ARG A 62 -9.36 2.77 4.37
CA ARG A 62 -8.68 3.13 3.11
C ARG A 62 -7.79 4.33 3.35
N HIS A 63 -6.50 4.19 3.06
CA HIS A 63 -5.54 5.29 3.19
C HIS A 63 -5.26 6.04 1.87
N GLN A 64 -5.78 5.58 0.73
CA GLN A 64 -5.58 6.23 -0.57
C GLN A 64 -6.91 6.53 -1.25
N GLN A 65 -6.96 7.69 -1.90
CA GLN A 65 -7.99 8.01 -2.88
C GLN A 65 -7.74 7.21 -4.17
N VAL A 66 -8.82 6.91 -4.89
CA VAL A 66 -8.80 6.11 -6.11
C VAL A 66 -8.94 6.98 -7.35
N GLY A 67 -8.18 6.66 -8.40
CA GLY A 67 -8.29 7.35 -9.69
C GLY A 67 -9.38 6.73 -10.57
N GLU A 68 -10.22 7.56 -11.19
CA GLU A 68 -11.35 7.09 -12.00
C GLU A 68 -10.94 6.17 -13.15
N ASN A 69 -9.86 6.51 -13.87
CA ASN A 69 -9.35 5.68 -14.97
C ASN A 69 -8.94 4.28 -14.49
N ALA A 70 -8.29 4.19 -13.33
CA ALA A 70 -7.88 2.92 -12.75
C ALA A 70 -9.07 2.09 -12.25
N VAL A 71 -10.08 2.73 -11.66
CA VAL A 71 -11.33 2.06 -11.25
C VAL A 71 -12.09 1.52 -12.46
N ARG A 72 -12.20 2.29 -13.55
CA ARG A 72 -12.85 1.82 -14.80
C ARG A 72 -12.11 0.62 -15.39
N PHE A 73 -10.78 0.64 -15.38
CA PHE A 73 -9.97 -0.49 -15.84
C PHE A 73 -10.23 -1.75 -15.00
N GLN A 74 -10.18 -1.64 -13.68
CA GLN A 74 -10.46 -2.76 -12.77
C GLN A 74 -11.91 -3.28 -12.91
N THR A 75 -12.87 -2.39 -13.18
CA THR A 75 -14.26 -2.79 -13.42
C THR A 75 -14.40 -3.65 -14.68
N ARG A 76 -13.67 -3.34 -15.75
CA ARG A 76 -13.65 -4.16 -16.98
C ARG A 76 -13.07 -5.55 -16.70
N LEU A 77 -11.90 -5.61 -16.05
CA LEU A 77 -11.26 -6.87 -15.68
C LEU A 77 -12.16 -7.75 -14.80
N LEU A 78 -12.84 -7.14 -13.83
CA LEU A 78 -13.74 -7.86 -12.93
C LEU A 78 -14.93 -8.47 -13.68
N LYS A 79 -15.51 -7.74 -14.65
CA LYS A 79 -16.58 -8.25 -15.52
C LYS A 79 -16.10 -9.38 -16.43
N GLU A 80 -14.94 -9.23 -17.04
CA GLU A 80 -14.36 -10.22 -17.96
C GLU A 80 -14.02 -11.54 -17.25
N ARG A 81 -13.55 -11.46 -15.99
CA ARG A 81 -13.12 -12.63 -15.21
C ARG A 81 -14.23 -13.26 -14.37
N GLY A 82 -15.36 -12.57 -14.17
CA GLY A 82 -16.41 -13.01 -13.25
C GLY A 82 -16.02 -12.99 -11.76
N GLY A 83 -14.87 -12.37 -11.41
CA GLY A 83 -14.33 -12.35 -10.05
C GLY A 83 -12.90 -11.78 -9.98
N SER A 84 -12.42 -11.48 -8.76
CA SER A 84 -11.02 -11.08 -8.54
C SER A 84 -10.15 -12.29 -8.24
N VAL A 85 -9.10 -12.48 -9.05
CA VAL A 85 -8.11 -13.56 -8.89
C VAL A 85 -7.00 -13.15 -7.93
N GLU A 86 -6.67 -11.86 -7.90
CA GLU A 86 -5.62 -11.36 -7.02
C GLU A 86 -6.23 -10.89 -5.69
N PRO A 87 -5.64 -11.28 -4.55
CA PRO A 87 -6.14 -10.86 -3.26
C PRO A 87 -5.87 -9.37 -3.01
N LEU A 88 -6.80 -8.73 -2.31
CA LEU A 88 -6.53 -7.49 -1.58
C LEU A 88 -5.48 -7.77 -0.49
N LEU A 89 -4.63 -6.80 -0.19
CA LEU A 89 -3.69 -6.90 0.95
C LEU A 89 -4.19 -6.03 2.09
N LEU A 90 -4.49 -6.64 3.23
CA LEU A 90 -4.93 -5.97 4.44
C LEU A 90 -3.89 -6.14 5.54
N ALA A 91 -3.61 -5.07 6.27
CA ALA A 91 -2.77 -5.09 7.46
C ALA A 91 -3.67 -4.99 8.70
N ALA A 92 -3.80 -6.11 9.42
CA ALA A 92 -4.50 -6.12 10.70
C ALA A 92 -3.51 -5.76 11.83
N PRO A 93 -3.86 -4.88 12.79
CA PRO A 93 -3.01 -4.61 13.94
C PRO A 93 -2.68 -5.89 14.72
N ASP A 94 -3.64 -6.81 14.79
CA ASP A 94 -3.44 -8.20 15.20
C ASP A 94 -4.52 -9.07 14.55
N LEU A 95 -4.28 -10.37 14.48
CA LEU A 95 -5.22 -11.34 13.90
C LEU A 95 -6.28 -11.85 14.90
N GLY A 96 -6.26 -11.42 16.16
CA GLY A 96 -7.15 -11.97 17.19
C GLY A 96 -7.08 -13.50 17.24
N ALA A 97 -8.24 -14.16 17.26
CA ALA A 97 -8.35 -15.61 17.30
C ALA A 97 -7.89 -16.32 16.00
N PHE A 98 -7.75 -15.62 14.86
CA PHE A 98 -7.06 -16.19 13.70
C PHE A 98 -5.58 -16.47 13.96
N HIS A 99 -5.00 -15.88 15.00
CA HIS A 99 -3.62 -16.18 15.38
C HIS A 99 -3.42 -17.68 15.67
N ASP A 100 -4.33 -18.29 16.42
CA ASP A 100 -4.23 -19.71 16.80
C ASP A 100 -4.39 -20.60 15.55
N CYS A 101 -5.30 -20.24 14.64
CA CYS A 101 -5.45 -20.89 13.33
C CYS A 101 -4.13 -20.89 12.55
N VAL A 102 -3.42 -19.76 12.54
CA VAL A 102 -2.14 -19.60 11.84
C VAL A 102 -1.07 -20.47 12.49
N GLU A 103 -0.89 -20.39 13.82
CA GLU A 103 0.16 -21.12 14.53
C GLU A 103 -0.05 -22.63 14.53
N GLU A 104 -1.29 -23.10 14.58
CA GLU A 104 -1.62 -24.51 14.40
C GLU A 104 -1.27 -24.97 12.98
N THR A 105 -1.67 -24.18 11.98
CA THR A 105 -1.54 -24.53 10.56
C THR A 105 -0.08 -24.63 10.12
N VAL A 106 0.78 -23.66 10.50
CA VAL A 106 2.19 -23.63 10.05
C VAL A 106 3.08 -24.69 10.71
N ARG A 107 2.58 -25.42 11.72
CA ARG A 107 3.30 -26.59 12.30
C ARG A 107 3.30 -27.80 11.38
N ARG A 108 2.39 -27.82 10.39
CA ARG A 108 2.31 -28.88 9.39
C ARG A 108 3.22 -28.55 8.19
N PRO A 109 3.66 -29.56 7.42
CA PRO A 109 4.29 -29.31 6.12
C PRO A 109 3.41 -28.42 5.22
N ALA A 110 4.03 -27.52 4.45
CA ALA A 110 3.31 -26.68 3.51
C ALA A 110 2.65 -27.52 2.42
N ASP A 111 1.41 -27.17 2.07
CA ASP A 111 0.70 -27.82 0.97
C ASP A 111 1.30 -27.39 -0.39
N GLN A 112 1.80 -26.16 -0.46
CA GLN A 112 2.56 -25.66 -1.60
C GLN A 112 3.72 -24.77 -1.15
N GLU A 113 4.84 -24.88 -1.87
CA GLU A 113 5.96 -23.96 -1.79
C GLU A 113 6.31 -23.45 -3.20
N LEU A 114 6.38 -22.13 -3.35
CA LEU A 114 6.67 -21.48 -4.62
C LEU A 114 7.83 -20.51 -4.44
N PRO A 115 8.83 -20.49 -5.34
CA PRO A 115 9.89 -19.50 -5.29
C PRO A 115 9.32 -18.11 -5.58
N VAL A 116 9.87 -17.12 -4.88
CA VAL A 116 9.47 -15.72 -5.01
C VAL A 116 10.49 -14.95 -5.86
N PRO A 117 10.07 -14.03 -6.75
CA PRO A 117 10.99 -13.16 -7.45
C PRO A 117 11.87 -12.37 -6.46
N GLY A 118 13.19 -12.39 -6.68
CA GLY A 118 14.16 -11.77 -5.76
C GLY A 118 14.73 -12.73 -4.69
N GLY A 119 14.30 -13.98 -4.68
CA GLY A 119 14.74 -15.00 -3.72
C GLY A 119 13.71 -15.24 -2.61
N GLY A 120 13.92 -16.32 -1.84
CA GLY A 120 12.98 -16.76 -0.82
C GLY A 120 11.85 -17.65 -1.35
N LEU A 121 10.90 -17.96 -0.46
CA LEU A 121 9.80 -18.88 -0.71
C LEU A 121 8.47 -18.30 -0.23
N GLN A 122 7.41 -18.58 -0.98
CA GLN A 122 6.04 -18.41 -0.56
C GLN A 122 5.50 -19.80 -0.23
N ARG A 123 4.97 -19.96 0.97
CA ARG A 123 4.33 -21.17 1.46
C ARG A 123 2.85 -20.95 1.65
N LEU A 124 2.09 -22.00 1.37
CA LEU A 124 0.64 -21.98 1.45
C LEU A 124 0.16 -23.25 2.14
N TRP A 125 -0.80 -23.08 3.04
CA TRP A 125 -1.46 -24.17 3.75
C TRP A 125 -2.97 -23.96 3.73
N ALA A 126 -3.76 -24.99 3.49
CA ALA A 126 -5.16 -25.01 3.84
C ALA A 126 -5.31 -25.14 5.37
N CYS A 127 -6.18 -24.33 5.97
CA CYS A 127 -6.50 -24.43 7.39
C CYS A 127 -7.37 -25.65 7.66
N ASP A 128 -7.39 -26.11 8.93
CA ASP A 128 -8.35 -27.13 9.34
C ASP A 128 -9.79 -26.66 9.11
N ALA A 129 -10.65 -27.59 8.70
CA ALA A 129 -12.01 -27.26 8.28
C ALA A 129 -12.92 -26.79 9.43
N SER A 130 -12.52 -26.99 10.68
CA SER A 130 -13.19 -26.44 11.87
C SER A 130 -13.18 -24.91 11.89
N TRP A 131 -12.09 -24.28 11.44
CA TRP A 131 -11.99 -22.82 11.35
C TRP A 131 -13.00 -22.23 10.36
N ALA A 132 -13.38 -22.97 9.33
CA ALA A 132 -14.41 -22.56 8.38
C ALA A 132 -15.85 -22.68 8.93
N LEU A 133 -16.07 -23.47 9.99
CA LEU A 133 -17.39 -23.64 10.62
C LEU A 133 -17.72 -22.50 11.57
N ASP A 134 -16.72 -21.96 12.26
CA ASP A 134 -16.86 -20.82 13.18
C ASP A 134 -15.82 -19.73 12.88
N PRO A 135 -16.08 -18.86 11.89
CA PRO A 135 -15.19 -17.78 11.50
C PRO A 135 -14.77 -16.88 12.67
N PRO A 136 -13.46 -16.76 12.97
CA PRO A 136 -12.98 -15.86 14.01
C PRO A 136 -13.26 -14.38 13.68
N PRO A 137 -13.46 -13.53 14.70
CA PRO A 137 -13.67 -12.11 14.48
C PRO A 137 -12.38 -11.38 14.12
N LEU A 138 -12.47 -10.40 13.22
CA LEU A 138 -11.36 -9.50 12.86
C LEU A 138 -11.62 -8.07 13.32
N PRO A 139 -10.59 -7.37 13.86
CA PRO A 139 -10.67 -5.95 14.17
C PRO A 139 -10.67 -5.10 12.88
N PRO A 140 -10.79 -3.77 12.97
CA PRO A 140 -10.51 -2.88 11.84
C PRO A 140 -9.10 -3.09 11.29
N MET A 141 -8.99 -3.12 9.96
CA MET A 141 -7.76 -3.38 9.23
C MET A 141 -7.51 -2.29 8.20
N LEU A 142 -6.24 -2.05 7.91
CA LEU A 142 -5.85 -1.13 6.86
C LEU A 142 -5.82 -1.85 5.52
N LEU A 143 -6.48 -1.31 4.50
CA LEU A 143 -6.26 -1.70 3.11
C LEU A 143 -4.89 -1.18 2.66
N ALA A 144 -3.92 -2.08 2.57
CA ALA A 144 -2.54 -1.79 2.18
C ALA A 144 -2.38 -1.77 0.66
N ASP A 145 -3.02 -2.70 -0.05
CA ASP A 145 -3.08 -2.72 -1.51
C ASP A 145 -4.45 -3.17 -2.03
N GLY A 146 -4.84 -2.65 -3.20
CA GLY A 146 -6.06 -3.04 -3.89
C GLY A 146 -7.19 -2.02 -3.82
N HIS A 147 -6.94 -0.75 -3.50
CA HIS A 147 -7.98 0.31 -3.41
C HIS A 147 -8.83 0.42 -4.68
N HIS A 148 -8.20 0.36 -5.87
CA HIS A 148 -8.93 0.39 -7.14
C HIS A 148 -9.79 -0.86 -7.37
N ARG A 149 -9.29 -2.04 -6.98
CA ARG A 149 -10.00 -3.34 -7.09
C ARG A 149 -11.23 -3.34 -6.18
N LEU A 150 -11.05 -2.93 -4.92
CA LEU A 150 -12.13 -2.83 -3.95
C LEU A 150 -13.20 -1.82 -4.40
N GLU A 151 -12.81 -0.62 -4.84
CA GLU A 151 -13.79 0.37 -5.29
C GLU A 151 -14.51 -0.07 -6.57
N ALA A 152 -13.81 -0.68 -7.52
CA ALA A 152 -14.43 -1.23 -8.73
C ALA A 152 -15.52 -2.26 -8.38
N ALA A 153 -15.22 -3.21 -7.49
CA ALA A 153 -16.20 -4.19 -7.03
C ALA A 153 -17.38 -3.56 -6.31
N ARG A 154 -17.14 -2.59 -5.40
CA ARG A 154 -18.21 -1.86 -4.70
C ARG A 154 -19.13 -1.11 -5.67
N ARG A 155 -18.58 -0.39 -6.65
CA ARG A 155 -19.37 0.33 -7.66
C ARG A 155 -20.14 -0.63 -8.56
N LEU A 156 -19.51 -1.72 -8.98
CA LEU A 156 -20.15 -2.73 -9.82
C LEU A 156 -21.32 -3.40 -9.10
N ARG A 157 -21.14 -3.81 -7.83
CA ARG A 157 -22.19 -4.40 -6.99
C ARG A 157 -23.34 -3.43 -6.76
N ARG A 158 -23.06 -2.15 -6.50
CA ARG A 158 -24.11 -1.12 -6.34
C ARG A 158 -24.93 -0.92 -7.62
N ALA A 159 -24.29 -0.95 -8.78
CA ALA A 159 -24.97 -0.77 -10.07
C ALA A 159 -25.71 -2.06 -10.52
N HIS A 160 -25.14 -3.22 -10.23
CA HIS A 160 -25.64 -4.53 -10.66
C HIS A 160 -25.43 -5.56 -9.53
N PRO A 161 -26.37 -5.67 -8.58
CA PRO A 161 -26.23 -6.56 -7.42
C PRO A 161 -25.92 -8.02 -7.78
N ASP A 162 -26.41 -8.50 -8.92
CA ASP A 162 -26.24 -9.90 -9.34
C ASP A 162 -25.01 -10.16 -10.22
N ALA A 163 -24.31 -9.10 -10.68
CA ALA A 163 -23.21 -9.24 -11.64
C ALA A 163 -21.86 -9.61 -11.00
N VAL A 164 -21.71 -9.38 -9.70
CA VAL A 164 -20.51 -9.71 -8.94
C VAL A 164 -20.91 -10.10 -7.52
N GLY A 165 -20.20 -11.04 -6.91
CA GLY A 165 -20.36 -11.36 -5.49
C GLY A 165 -20.15 -10.15 -4.57
N ASP A 166 -20.59 -10.28 -3.33
CA ASP A 166 -20.43 -9.25 -2.28
C ASP A 166 -19.07 -9.35 -1.56
N ARG A 167 -18.14 -10.16 -2.09
CA ARG A 167 -16.84 -10.44 -1.49
C ARG A 167 -15.71 -10.47 -2.52
N LEU A 168 -14.51 -10.16 -2.05
CA LEU A 168 -13.26 -10.27 -2.81
C LEU A 168 -12.26 -11.15 -2.07
N LEU A 169 -11.40 -11.84 -2.81
CA LEU A 169 -10.26 -12.53 -2.22
C LEU A 169 -9.36 -11.52 -1.50
N ALA A 170 -8.86 -11.89 -0.34
CA ALA A 170 -8.11 -11.01 0.54
C ALA A 170 -7.08 -11.79 1.35
N LEU A 171 -5.87 -11.24 1.48
CA LEU A 171 -4.85 -11.67 2.42
C LEU A 171 -4.83 -10.66 3.57
N VAL A 172 -5.13 -11.14 4.77
CA VAL A 172 -5.05 -10.36 6.02
C VAL A 172 -3.77 -10.76 6.75
N VAL A 173 -2.81 -9.84 6.85
CA VAL A 173 -1.52 -10.10 7.48
C VAL A 173 -1.49 -9.65 8.94
N ASP A 174 -0.76 -10.38 9.78
CA ASP A 174 -0.46 -9.97 11.16
C ASP A 174 0.61 -8.86 11.12
N HIS A 175 0.16 -7.61 11.05
CA HIS A 175 1.05 -6.47 10.92
C HIS A 175 1.93 -6.26 12.15
N ARG A 176 1.46 -6.64 13.34
CA ARG A 176 2.23 -6.47 14.58
C ARG A 176 3.41 -7.44 14.65
N ARG A 177 3.26 -8.67 14.16
CA ARG A 177 4.34 -9.67 14.18
C ARG A 177 5.21 -9.63 12.94
N TYR A 178 4.60 -9.42 11.78
CA TYR A 178 5.27 -9.41 10.48
C TYR A 178 4.88 -8.12 9.74
N PRO A 179 5.43 -6.96 10.18
CA PRO A 179 5.05 -5.67 9.64
C PRO A 179 5.38 -5.59 8.16
N LEU A 180 4.42 -5.09 7.38
CA LEU A 180 4.65 -4.75 5.98
C LEU A 180 5.76 -3.72 5.89
N THR A 181 6.59 -3.84 4.85
CA THR A 181 7.54 -2.80 4.49
C THR A 181 6.78 -1.57 4.05
N LEU A 182 7.13 -0.43 4.63
CA LEU A 182 6.60 0.88 4.28
C LEU A 182 7.70 1.75 3.69
N SER A 183 7.52 2.18 2.45
CA SER A 183 8.39 3.16 1.80
C SER A 183 7.58 4.31 1.20
N ALA A 184 8.27 5.43 0.94
CA ALA A 184 7.70 6.51 0.17
C ALA A 184 7.66 6.15 -1.32
N THR A 185 6.67 6.68 -2.02
CA THR A 185 6.74 6.74 -3.49
C THR A 185 7.50 8.02 -3.89
N HIS A 186 8.66 7.90 -4.49
CA HIS A 186 9.48 9.02 -4.97
C HIS A 186 8.95 9.57 -6.31
N ARG A 187 9.36 10.79 -6.64
CA ARG A 187 8.97 11.48 -7.88
C ARG A 187 10.16 11.54 -8.82
N VAL A 188 9.92 11.27 -10.08
CA VAL A 188 10.81 11.58 -11.19
C VAL A 188 10.16 12.70 -11.98
N VAL A 189 10.97 13.70 -12.32
CA VAL A 189 10.52 14.95 -12.93
C VAL A 189 11.18 15.08 -14.31
N PRO A 190 10.59 14.48 -15.36
CA PRO A 190 11.17 14.53 -16.70
C PRO A 190 11.37 15.97 -17.19
N GLY A 191 12.52 16.23 -17.81
CA GLY A 191 12.84 17.55 -18.38
C GLY A 191 13.31 18.61 -17.37
N LEU A 192 13.38 18.30 -16.08
CA LEU A 192 13.88 19.22 -15.07
C LEU A 192 15.39 19.41 -15.21
N ASP A 193 15.85 20.65 -15.41
CA ASP A 193 17.27 20.97 -15.33
C ASP A 193 17.71 20.99 -13.87
N LEU A 194 18.68 20.13 -13.55
CA LEU A 194 19.12 19.86 -12.18
C LEU A 194 19.78 21.07 -11.53
N GLU A 195 20.67 21.77 -12.23
CA GLU A 195 21.41 22.91 -11.71
C GLU A 195 20.47 24.10 -11.42
N ARG A 196 19.52 24.35 -12.32
CA ARG A 196 18.46 25.34 -12.09
C ARG A 196 17.54 24.93 -10.95
N ALA A 197 17.22 23.65 -10.82
CA ALA A 197 16.41 23.14 -9.72
C ALA A 197 17.10 23.32 -8.36
N VAL A 198 18.41 23.06 -8.27
CA VAL A 198 19.20 23.30 -7.05
C VAL A 198 19.14 24.78 -6.65
N ARG A 199 19.40 25.71 -7.59
CA ARG A 199 19.29 27.15 -7.33
C ARG A 199 17.89 27.59 -6.93
N ALA A 200 16.85 26.99 -7.51
CA ALA A 200 15.47 27.24 -7.13
C ALA A 200 15.18 26.74 -5.70
N ALA A 201 15.70 25.56 -5.34
CA ALA A 201 15.56 25.00 -4.00
C ALA A 201 16.23 25.87 -2.92
N GLU A 202 17.39 26.46 -3.21
CA GLU A 202 18.12 27.36 -2.29
C GLU A 202 17.31 28.60 -1.89
N ARG A 203 16.32 29.01 -2.70
CA ARG A 203 15.42 30.13 -2.37
C ARG A 203 14.39 29.78 -1.30
N ILE A 204 14.12 28.50 -1.06
CA ILE A 204 13.03 28.04 -0.18
C ILE A 204 13.45 26.99 0.85
N ALA A 205 14.68 26.50 0.82
CA ALA A 205 15.18 25.47 1.71
C ALA A 205 16.69 25.60 1.87
N ARG A 206 17.22 25.04 2.95
CA ARG A 206 18.65 24.80 3.09
C ARG A 206 19.06 23.62 2.22
N VAL A 207 20.02 23.86 1.32
CA VAL A 207 20.52 22.86 0.36
C VAL A 207 21.95 22.47 0.71
N ARG A 208 22.25 21.17 0.65
CA ARG A 208 23.61 20.65 0.83
C ARG A 208 23.87 19.48 -0.11
N GLU A 209 24.91 19.57 -0.92
CA GLU A 209 25.38 18.43 -1.71
C GLU A 209 25.89 17.31 -0.81
N LEU A 210 25.50 16.07 -1.13
CA LEU A 210 25.86 14.87 -0.39
C LEU A 210 26.81 14.00 -1.21
N PRO A 211 27.70 13.22 -0.56
CA PRO A 211 28.60 12.31 -1.25
C PRO A 211 27.81 11.26 -2.07
N PRO A 212 28.17 11.02 -3.36
CA PRO A 212 27.39 10.16 -4.27
C PRO A 212 27.38 8.68 -3.90
N ALA A 213 28.36 8.22 -3.10
CA ALA A 213 28.49 6.82 -2.68
C ALA A 213 27.40 6.37 -1.69
N ARG A 214 26.57 7.29 -1.17
CA ARG A 214 25.47 6.97 -0.27
C ARG A 214 24.14 7.23 -0.98
N ARG A 215 23.23 6.26 -0.92
CA ARG A 215 21.81 6.41 -1.24
C ARG A 215 21.00 6.48 0.06
N PRO A 216 21.04 7.60 0.81
CA PRO A 216 20.47 7.66 2.15
C PRO A 216 18.95 7.78 2.12
N VAL A 217 18.23 7.11 3.01
CA VAL A 217 16.82 7.42 3.21
C VAL A 217 16.69 8.77 3.92
N PRO A 218 15.97 9.76 3.36
CA PRO A 218 15.77 11.04 4.03
C PRO A 218 14.96 10.88 5.32
N ARG A 219 15.29 11.71 6.31
CA ARG A 219 14.59 11.78 7.61
C ARG A 219 13.31 12.60 7.48
N PRO A 220 12.32 12.45 8.39
CA PRO A 220 11.16 13.32 8.43
C PRO A 220 11.55 14.81 8.34
N GLY A 221 10.84 15.57 7.50
CA GLY A 221 11.12 16.99 7.23
C GLY A 221 12.30 17.27 6.29
N THR A 222 12.97 16.24 5.75
CA THR A 222 14.05 16.39 4.77
C THR A 222 13.75 15.63 3.48
N TYR A 223 14.34 16.06 2.36
CA TYR A 223 14.14 15.48 1.03
C TYR A 223 15.48 15.38 0.32
N LEU A 224 15.56 14.56 -0.74
CA LEU A 224 16.75 14.56 -1.60
C LEU A 224 16.35 14.88 -3.03
N LEU A 225 17.03 15.84 -3.64
CA LEU A 225 17.03 16.05 -5.07
C LEU A 225 18.18 15.21 -5.66
N THR A 226 17.90 14.39 -6.67
CA THR A 226 18.89 13.52 -7.32
C THR A 226 18.88 13.74 -8.81
N GLY A 227 20.03 13.54 -9.46
CA GLY A 227 20.15 13.52 -10.91
C GLY A 227 21.61 13.63 -11.33
N GLN A 228 21.92 13.19 -12.55
CA GLN A 228 23.29 13.21 -13.11
C GLN A 228 24.34 12.57 -12.16
N GLY A 229 23.95 11.51 -11.45
CA GLY A 229 24.80 10.84 -10.44
C GLY A 229 25.08 11.65 -9.16
N ARG A 230 24.45 12.81 -8.96
CA ARG A 230 24.63 13.70 -7.80
C ARG A 230 23.37 13.74 -6.94
N ILE A 231 23.55 14.12 -5.67
CA ILE A 231 22.50 14.12 -4.65
C ILE A 231 22.63 15.38 -3.79
N TRP A 232 21.51 16.08 -3.59
CA TRP A 232 21.41 17.24 -2.69
C TRP A 232 20.35 16.99 -1.64
N GLY A 233 20.71 17.18 -0.37
CA GLY A 233 19.76 17.21 0.73
C GLY A 233 19.06 18.57 0.81
N LEU A 234 17.74 18.54 0.93
CA LEU A 234 16.88 19.69 1.18
C LEU A 234 16.32 19.58 2.61
N SER A 235 16.54 20.60 3.43
CA SER A 235 16.05 20.68 4.81
C SER A 235 15.62 22.10 5.14
N GLU A 236 14.99 22.32 6.31
CA GLU A 236 14.62 23.67 6.76
C GLU A 236 13.80 24.43 5.70
N ILE A 237 12.76 23.77 5.15
CA ILE A 237 11.89 24.36 4.13
C ILE A 237 11.17 25.56 4.74
N SER A 238 11.19 26.69 4.03
CA SER A 238 10.62 27.97 4.44
C SER A 238 9.16 27.82 4.87
N PRO A 239 8.80 28.17 6.12
CA PRO A 239 7.41 28.15 6.58
C PRO A 239 6.48 29.03 5.73
N VAL A 240 6.99 30.13 5.16
CA VAL A 240 6.24 31.01 4.26
C VAL A 240 5.90 30.29 2.95
N ALA A 241 6.85 29.54 2.39
CA ALA A 241 6.61 28.74 1.19
C ALA A 241 5.60 27.61 1.43
N LEU A 242 5.69 26.94 2.58
CA LEU A 242 4.71 25.93 3.01
C LEU A 242 3.31 26.53 3.15
N ALA A 243 3.15 27.57 3.97
CA ALA A 243 1.85 28.17 4.27
C ALA A 243 1.15 28.71 3.01
N GLY A 244 1.89 29.37 2.12
CA GLY A 244 1.33 29.94 0.90
C GLY A 244 0.75 28.91 -0.08
N ARG A 245 1.35 27.71 -0.14
CA ARG A 245 0.99 26.68 -1.13
C ARG A 245 0.10 25.56 -0.58
N LEU A 246 0.15 25.31 0.72
CA LEU A 246 -0.62 24.23 1.36
C LEU A 246 -1.98 24.70 1.90
N ARG A 247 -2.24 26.00 1.95
CA ARG A 247 -3.48 26.63 2.47
C ARG A 247 -4.79 26.11 1.88
N THR A 248 -4.79 25.53 0.68
CA THR A 248 -5.99 24.99 0.03
C THR A 248 -6.15 23.48 0.19
N LEU A 249 -5.21 22.81 0.85
CA LEU A 249 -5.23 21.37 1.08
C LEU A 249 -5.95 21.04 2.39
N PRO A 250 -6.41 19.78 2.56
CA PRO A 250 -6.87 19.29 3.85
C PRO A 250 -5.83 19.50 4.94
N VAL A 251 -6.25 19.87 6.15
CA VAL A 251 -5.35 20.17 7.27
C VAL A 251 -4.50 18.95 7.64
N GLU A 252 -5.05 17.75 7.49
CA GLU A 252 -4.39 16.47 7.72
C GLU A 252 -3.22 16.22 6.76
N TRP A 253 -3.17 16.93 5.63
CA TRP A 253 -2.16 16.74 4.60
C TRP A 253 -0.98 17.71 4.70
N VAL A 254 -1.12 18.83 5.42
CA VAL A 254 -0.16 19.95 5.37
C VAL A 254 1.24 19.56 5.84
N GLU A 255 1.36 18.56 6.72
CA GLU A 255 2.66 18.07 7.21
C GLU A 255 3.14 16.81 6.47
N LEU A 256 2.34 16.25 5.57
CA LEU A 256 2.65 14.99 4.92
C LEU A 256 3.70 15.17 3.82
N PRO A 257 4.72 14.30 3.74
CA PRO A 257 5.82 14.49 2.80
C PRO A 257 5.38 14.61 1.34
N ALA A 258 4.37 13.83 0.95
CA ALA A 258 3.82 13.85 -0.40
C ALA A 258 3.15 15.19 -0.75
N ALA A 259 2.45 15.81 0.20
CA ALA A 259 1.82 17.11 -0.02
C ALA A 259 2.88 18.21 -0.18
N ILE A 260 3.89 18.22 0.68
CA ILE A 260 5.01 19.17 0.59
C ILE A 260 5.79 18.98 -0.72
N SER A 261 6.05 17.73 -1.11
CA SER A 261 6.66 17.40 -2.41
C SER A 261 5.87 18.01 -3.57
N ASP A 262 4.59 17.67 -3.68
CA ASP A 262 3.82 17.89 -4.90
C ASP A 262 3.27 19.31 -5.00
N HIS A 263 3.05 19.97 -3.86
CA HIS A 263 2.48 21.31 -3.82
C HIS A 263 3.49 22.39 -3.48
N VAL A 264 4.67 22.08 -2.93
CA VAL A 264 5.68 23.08 -2.55
C VAL A 264 6.97 22.92 -3.34
N LEU A 265 7.64 21.78 -3.15
CA LEU A 265 8.97 21.57 -3.71
C LEU A 265 8.94 21.49 -5.23
N ILE A 266 8.21 20.53 -5.80
CA ILE A 266 8.16 20.32 -7.26
C ILE A 266 7.73 21.60 -8.00
N PRO A 267 6.66 22.31 -7.60
CA PRO A 267 6.31 23.58 -8.21
C PRO A 267 7.45 24.61 -8.16
N ALA A 268 8.09 24.79 -7.00
CA ALA A 268 9.20 25.75 -6.87
C ALA A 268 10.40 25.39 -7.75
N LEU A 269 10.70 24.10 -7.94
CA LEU A 269 11.77 23.63 -8.82
C LEU A 269 11.45 23.87 -10.31
N CYS A 270 10.17 23.86 -10.69
CA CYS A 270 9.71 23.89 -12.08
C CYS A 270 9.33 25.28 -12.59
N GLU A 271 8.86 26.19 -11.74
CA GLU A 271 8.30 27.50 -12.13
C GLU A 271 9.29 28.37 -12.91
N ASP A 272 10.50 28.57 -12.40
CA ASP A 272 11.55 29.34 -13.09
C ASP A 272 12.00 28.70 -14.40
N GLN A 273 11.64 27.43 -14.61
CA GLN A 273 11.94 26.65 -15.81
C GLN A 273 10.75 26.57 -16.77
N GLN A 274 9.59 27.13 -16.40
CA GLN A 274 8.34 27.06 -17.17
C GLN A 274 7.94 25.62 -17.51
N LEU A 275 8.25 24.68 -16.60
CA LEU A 275 7.96 23.27 -16.76
C LEU A 275 6.61 22.92 -16.14
N SER A 276 5.80 22.17 -16.87
CA SER A 276 4.60 21.49 -16.36
C SER A 276 4.86 19.98 -16.38
N PRO A 277 5.53 19.42 -15.36
CA PRO A 277 6.04 18.07 -15.45
C PRO A 277 4.92 17.02 -15.35
N ALA A 278 4.92 16.07 -16.28
CA ALA A 278 4.20 14.82 -16.13
C ALA A 278 4.99 13.91 -15.19
N LEU A 279 4.73 14.02 -13.88
CA LEU A 279 5.45 13.27 -12.86
C LEU A 279 5.35 11.76 -13.08
N ARG A 280 6.50 11.09 -12.96
CA ARG A 280 6.57 9.63 -12.85
C ARG A 280 6.86 9.24 -11.41
N TYR A 281 6.28 8.12 -10.97
CA TYR A 281 6.35 7.66 -9.60
C TYR A 281 7.17 6.36 -9.50
N THR A 282 7.95 6.20 -8.44
CA THR A 282 8.81 5.01 -8.23
C THR A 282 8.98 4.72 -6.73
N SER A 283 9.08 3.46 -6.34
CA SER A 283 9.46 3.05 -4.98
C SER A 283 10.98 2.87 -4.81
N HIS A 284 11.75 3.08 -5.88
CA HIS A 284 13.20 2.96 -5.92
C HIS A 284 13.84 4.32 -6.18
N TYR A 285 15.12 4.44 -5.87
CA TYR A 285 15.93 5.58 -6.34
C TYR A 285 15.73 5.81 -7.85
N PRO A 286 15.50 7.05 -8.29
CA PRO A 286 15.53 7.40 -9.71
C PRO A 286 16.83 6.93 -10.37
N ALA A 287 16.79 6.64 -11.68
CA ALA A 287 18.00 6.28 -12.41
C ALA A 287 19.00 7.45 -12.40
N ALA A 288 20.29 7.16 -12.62
CA ALA A 288 21.35 8.16 -12.45
C ALA A 288 21.22 9.36 -13.41
N ASP A 289 20.63 9.15 -14.58
CA ASP A 289 20.33 10.14 -15.62
C ASP A 289 18.99 10.85 -15.42
N GLU A 290 18.18 10.40 -14.46
CA GLU A 290 16.87 10.97 -14.17
C GLU A 290 16.94 11.97 -13.02
N VAL A 291 16.27 13.11 -13.19
CA VAL A 291 16.08 14.04 -12.09
C VAL A 291 14.86 13.62 -11.27
N GLY A 292 15.04 13.51 -9.97
CA GLY A 292 13.97 13.08 -9.08
C GLY A 292 14.07 13.63 -7.67
N LEU A 293 12.94 13.58 -6.98
CA LEU A 293 12.77 13.97 -5.59
C LEU A 293 12.47 12.71 -4.77
N ILE A 294 13.36 12.42 -3.82
CA ILE A 294 13.25 11.33 -2.86
C ILE A 294 12.66 11.88 -1.57
N LEU A 295 11.64 11.18 -1.10
CA LEU A 295 10.84 11.58 0.04
C LEU A 295 11.15 10.72 1.26
N PRO A 296 11.01 11.27 2.47
CA PRO A 296 11.05 10.47 3.68
C PRO A 296 9.82 9.54 3.68
N PRO A 297 9.98 8.27 4.09
CA PRO A 297 8.84 7.38 4.25
C PRO A 297 7.87 7.99 5.28
N PRO A 298 6.55 7.94 5.04
CA PRO A 298 5.59 8.30 6.07
C PRO A 298 5.65 7.25 7.21
N THR A 299 5.07 7.59 8.35
CA THR A 299 4.94 6.65 9.46
C THR A 299 3.65 5.84 9.36
N TRP A 300 3.59 4.69 10.03
CA TRP A 300 2.35 3.92 10.16
C TRP A 300 1.26 4.76 10.85
N ASP A 301 1.60 5.51 11.89
CA ASP A 301 0.64 6.38 12.58
C ASP A 301 0.00 7.41 11.65
N GLN A 302 0.77 8.02 10.75
CA GLN A 302 0.22 8.95 9.74
C GLN A 302 -0.78 8.25 8.81
N ILE A 303 -0.47 7.03 8.37
CA ILE A 303 -1.33 6.25 7.49
C ILE A 303 -2.63 5.86 8.21
N TRP A 304 -2.54 5.36 9.44
CA TRP A 304 -3.70 4.98 10.25
C TRP A 304 -4.56 6.19 10.61
N ALA A 305 -3.94 7.31 11.02
CA ALA A 305 -4.66 8.54 11.33
C ALA A 305 -5.42 9.09 10.11
N GLY A 306 -4.75 9.14 8.94
CA GLY A 306 -5.39 9.57 7.69
C GLY A 306 -6.53 8.62 7.26
N ALA A 307 -6.35 7.32 7.43
CA ALA A 307 -7.40 6.35 7.10
C ALA A 307 -8.59 6.42 8.07
N ALA A 308 -8.35 6.62 9.37
CA ALA A 308 -9.37 6.73 10.40
C ALA A 308 -10.16 8.04 10.33
N SER A 309 -9.54 9.16 9.95
CA SER A 309 -10.23 10.43 9.73
C SER A 309 -11.04 10.46 8.42
N GLY A 310 -10.80 9.52 7.51
CA GLY A 310 -11.39 9.48 6.18
C GLY A 310 -10.74 10.46 5.18
N ALA A 311 -9.83 11.33 5.62
CA ALA A 311 -9.07 12.22 4.74
C ALA A 311 -8.13 11.44 3.80
N GLY A 312 -7.67 10.27 4.27
CA GLY A 312 -6.64 9.48 3.61
C GLY A 312 -5.30 10.22 3.54
N MET A 313 -4.41 9.72 2.70
CA MET A 313 -3.13 10.32 2.39
C MET A 313 -3.19 11.01 1.03
N PRO A 314 -2.32 12.02 0.77
CA PRO A 314 -2.11 12.54 -0.57
C PRO A 314 -1.83 11.40 -1.56
N PRO A 315 -2.24 11.52 -2.84
CA PRO A 315 -1.98 10.50 -3.84
C PRO A 315 -0.49 10.14 -3.89
N LYS A 316 -0.20 8.85 -4.10
CA LYS A 316 1.19 8.36 -4.24
C LYS A 316 2.08 8.75 -3.04
N SER A 317 1.53 8.64 -1.83
CA SER A 317 2.31 8.82 -0.59
C SER A 317 3.13 7.58 -0.22
N THR A 318 2.54 6.40 -0.39
CA THR A 318 3.03 5.15 0.20
C THR A 318 3.24 4.07 -0.86
N HIS A 319 4.23 3.22 -0.61
CA HIS A 319 4.37 1.91 -1.21
C HIS A 319 4.46 0.89 -0.07
N LEU A 320 3.59 -0.11 -0.10
CA LEU A 320 3.44 -1.13 0.94
C LEU A 320 3.71 -2.51 0.34
N GLY A 321 4.48 -3.34 1.04
CA GLY A 321 4.81 -4.67 0.56
C GLY A 321 5.28 -5.64 1.63
N PRO A 322 5.57 -6.89 1.26
CA PRO A 322 5.44 -7.43 -0.09
C PRO A 322 3.98 -7.54 -0.55
N THR A 323 3.70 -7.25 -1.83
CA THR A 323 2.37 -7.48 -2.38
C THR A 323 2.16 -8.99 -2.62
N PRO A 324 0.93 -9.49 -2.51
CA PRO A 324 0.63 -10.86 -2.91
C PRO A 324 1.02 -11.08 -4.37
N LEU A 325 1.66 -12.22 -4.69
CA LEU A 325 2.11 -12.51 -6.04
C LEU A 325 0.89 -12.73 -6.98
N PRO A 326 0.75 -11.94 -8.05
CA PRO A 326 -0.32 -12.15 -9.03
C PRO A 326 -0.20 -13.53 -9.71
N GLY A 327 -1.32 -14.23 -9.90
CA GLY A 327 -1.42 -15.45 -10.71
C GLY A 327 -0.90 -16.75 -10.09
N ARG A 328 -0.07 -16.70 -9.04
CA ARG A 328 0.54 -17.89 -8.43
C ARG A 328 -0.29 -18.58 -7.34
N LEU A 329 -1.44 -18.02 -6.98
CA LEU A 329 -2.40 -18.67 -6.09
C LEU A 329 -3.34 -19.63 -6.84
N THR A 330 -3.18 -19.76 -8.16
CA THR A 330 -4.02 -20.64 -8.99
C THR A 330 -3.21 -21.55 -9.92
N GLU A 331 -1.90 -21.38 -9.97
CA GLU A 331 -1.00 -22.24 -10.75
C GLU A 331 -0.55 -23.41 -9.87
N GLY A 332 -1.19 -24.56 -10.07
CA GLY A 332 -0.79 -25.88 -9.60
C GLY A 332 -1.09 -26.91 -10.65
#